data_AF-A0AAV6U395-F1
#
_entry.id   AF-A0AAV6U395-F1
#
_cell.length_a   1.000
_cell.length_b   1.000
_cell.length_c   1.000
_cell.angle_alpha   90.00
_cell.angle_beta   90.00
_cell.angle_gamma   90.00
#
_symmetry.space_group_name_H-M   'P 1'
#
loop_
_entity.id
_entity.type
_entity.pdbx_description
1 polymer ?
#
loop_
_entity_poly.entity_id
_entity_poly.type
_entity_poly.pdbx_seq_one_letter_code
_entity_poly.pdbx_strand_id
1 'polypeptide(L)'
;MKLRVASALLKDMNKYKHARTGIASLQVIEIRLLELIAQHMGFSYELVFPVDERFGFRLPDGNWTGIIGMIKRDEADLSVALLSLSMQRMQAIDFSDSYWMQDTTFMTELPPLLPKTYFYSYPFTLGVWLAFLSVMIITAFFLVPGEGFGAVLMTFMRGLCRQSVNVRYFKTVARKLLLIHWLYFANFVTLSYCAVVLSFLSVPLRNKGVETIDDLCRAVKGGSYKALVSKGSSILQHIVNSSNENVKDLGSAILNNHWDYDTREGIDNYFEYGTAFIGSEMKFRGASFPRKFISKDSFGVFNVAVALNRHFCCKKRLNVLLRRIVGAGLFQKIIEEEWFKTGLGQQNFQSDSIDHRSASLSIDDLYGVFAVLVAGYIASGVVFLLELVANYVCNVKKTCYV
;
A
#
# COMPACT_ATOMS: atom_id res chain seq x y z
N MET A 1 33.48 -18.42 29.81
CA MET A 1 32.26 -17.94 30.50
C MET A 1 31.07 -18.40 29.68
N LYS A 2 30.10 -19.10 30.28
CA LYS A 2 28.87 -19.54 29.60
C LYS A 2 27.73 -18.61 30.03
N LEU A 3 27.10 -17.91 29.08
CA LEU A 3 26.03 -16.95 29.33
C LEU A 3 24.68 -17.50 28.88
N ARG A 4 23.61 -17.13 29.58
CA ARG A 4 22.23 -17.42 29.19
C ARG A 4 21.69 -16.26 28.37
N VAL A 5 21.31 -16.52 27.12
CA VAL A 5 20.83 -15.50 26.18
C VAL A 5 19.35 -15.69 25.93
N ALA A 6 18.53 -14.72 26.34
CA ALA A 6 17.10 -14.76 26.10
C ALA A 6 16.76 -14.38 24.65
N SER A 7 15.89 -15.15 24.00
CA SER A 7 15.30 -14.81 22.70
C SER A 7 13.78 -15.05 22.72
N ALA A 8 13.03 -14.20 22.03
CA ALA A 8 11.58 -14.30 21.90
C ALA A 8 11.16 -14.93 20.58
N LEU A 9 12.11 -15.18 19.66
CA LEU A 9 11.82 -15.75 18.36
C LEU A 9 11.91 -17.29 18.41
N LEU A 10 10.98 -17.93 17.71
CA LEU A 10 10.52 -19.31 17.79
C LEU A 10 11.55 -20.35 18.32
N LYS A 11 11.13 -21.11 19.34
CA LYS A 11 11.89 -22.19 19.98
C LYS A 11 12.21 -23.37 19.02
N ASP A 12 11.37 -23.61 18.02
CA ASP A 12 11.56 -24.65 16.99
C ASP A 12 11.66 -24.05 15.58
N MET A 13 12.90 -23.89 15.09
CA MET A 13 13.16 -23.50 13.69
C MET A 13 12.65 -24.54 12.67
N ASN A 14 12.66 -25.83 13.04
CA ASN A 14 12.24 -26.92 12.17
C ASN A 14 10.72 -27.02 11.98
N LYS A 15 9.94 -26.58 12.98
CA LYS A 15 8.47 -26.64 12.96
C LYS A 15 7.85 -25.65 11.97
N TYR A 16 8.65 -24.69 11.48
CA TYR A 16 8.21 -23.59 10.64
C TYR A 16 9.05 -23.37 9.38
N LYS A 17 9.78 -24.40 8.91
CA LYS A 17 10.39 -24.40 7.56
C LYS A 17 9.39 -24.04 6.44
N HIS A 18 8.09 -24.23 6.68
CA HIS A 18 7.00 -23.88 5.77
C HIS A 18 6.19 -22.63 6.16
N ALA A 19 6.38 -22.05 7.34
CA ALA A 19 5.68 -20.80 7.72
C ALA A 19 6.53 -19.58 7.37
N ARG A 20 6.39 -19.16 6.12
CA ARG A 20 6.45 -17.76 5.63
C ARG A 20 7.54 -16.88 6.29
N THR A 21 8.79 -17.25 6.02
CA THR A 21 10.00 -16.47 5.60
C THR A 21 10.34 -15.07 6.16
N GLY A 22 9.47 -14.34 6.85
CA GLY A 22 9.77 -13.02 7.43
C GLY A 22 10.24 -13.00 8.87
N ILE A 23 9.58 -13.76 9.73
CA ILE A 23 9.96 -13.85 11.15
C ILE A 23 11.24 -14.68 11.28
N ALA A 24 11.41 -15.69 10.43
CA ALA A 24 12.62 -16.50 10.35
C ALA A 24 13.86 -15.68 9.94
N SER A 25 13.72 -14.71 9.03
CA SER A 25 14.86 -13.87 8.60
C SER A 25 15.32 -12.91 9.71
N LEU A 26 14.39 -12.38 10.52
CA LEU A 26 14.76 -11.60 11.72
C LEU A 26 15.53 -12.43 12.74
N GLN A 27 15.12 -13.68 12.98
CA GLN A 27 15.81 -14.58 13.91
C GLN A 27 17.23 -14.91 13.43
N VAL A 28 17.42 -15.09 12.12
CA VAL A 28 18.76 -15.28 11.55
C VAL A 28 19.63 -14.04 11.76
N ILE A 29 19.09 -12.83 11.59
CA ILE A 29 19.82 -11.57 11.82
C ILE A 29 20.26 -11.48 13.30
N GLU A 30 19.37 -11.80 14.24
CA GLU A 30 19.66 -11.80 15.68
C GLU A 30 20.76 -12.80 16.05
N ILE A 31 20.68 -14.04 15.54
CA ILE A 31 21.67 -15.08 15.80
C ILE A 31 23.03 -14.69 15.21
N ARG A 32 23.08 -14.19 13.96
CA ARG A 32 24.34 -13.76 13.33
C ARG A 32 25.00 -12.62 14.12
N LEU A 33 24.22 -11.68 14.64
CA LEU A 33 24.75 -10.62 15.50
C LEU A 33 25.27 -11.20 16.84
N LEU A 34 24.51 -12.10 17.46
CA LEU A 34 24.91 -12.77 18.71
C LEU A 34 26.21 -13.57 18.55
N GLU A 35 26.34 -14.35 17.47
CA GLU A 35 27.55 -15.12 17.16
C GLU A 35 28.77 -14.21 17.01
N LEU A 36 28.61 -13.09 16.31
CA LEU A 36 29.69 -12.12 16.12
C LEU A 36 30.13 -11.48 17.45
N ILE A 37 29.16 -11.18 18.34
CA ILE A 37 29.42 -10.68 19.69
C ILE A 37 30.13 -11.75 20.53
N ALA A 38 29.64 -12.98 20.52
CA ALA A 38 30.18 -14.11 21.29
C ALA A 38 31.62 -14.42 20.90
N GLN A 39 31.93 -14.47 19.60
CA GLN A 39 33.28 -14.71 19.09
C GLN A 39 34.28 -13.63 19.53
N HIS A 40 33.91 -12.35 19.44
CA HIS A 40 34.82 -11.24 19.78
C HIS A 40 34.99 -11.02 21.30
N MET A 41 33.97 -11.37 22.08
CA MET A 41 34.04 -11.27 23.54
C MET A 41 34.58 -12.53 24.21
N GLY A 42 34.63 -13.67 23.49
CA GLY A 42 35.19 -14.93 23.97
C GLY A 42 34.29 -15.66 24.98
N PHE A 43 32.96 -15.63 24.78
CA PHE A 43 32.02 -16.38 25.62
C PHE A 43 31.26 -17.44 24.82
N SER A 44 30.84 -18.50 25.51
CA SER A 44 29.86 -19.46 25.00
C SER A 44 28.48 -19.08 25.54
N TYR A 45 27.41 -19.51 24.87
CA TYR A 45 26.05 -19.19 25.29
C TYR A 45 25.09 -20.36 25.19
N GLU A 46 24.01 -20.31 25.96
CA GLU A 46 22.81 -21.12 25.74
C GLU A 46 21.61 -20.21 25.50
N LEU A 47 20.74 -20.60 24.58
CA LEU A 47 19.51 -19.89 24.31
C LEU A 47 18.44 -20.32 25.29
N VAL A 48 17.83 -19.34 25.96
CA VAL A 48 16.67 -19.53 26.84
C VAL A 48 15.48 -18.77 26.26
N PHE A 49 14.29 -19.35 26.35
CA PHE A 49 13.09 -18.81 25.73
C PHE A 49 12.01 -18.55 26.79
N PRO A 50 11.32 -17.41 26.75
CA PRO A 50 10.23 -17.14 27.68
C PRO A 50 9.02 -18.01 27.34
N VAL A 51 8.26 -18.41 28.36
CA VAL A 51 7.07 -19.27 28.21
C VAL A 51 6.00 -18.63 27.31
N ASP A 52 5.90 -17.30 27.33
CA ASP A 52 4.97 -16.53 26.52
C ASP A 52 5.53 -16.13 25.14
N GLU A 53 6.79 -16.46 24.81
CA GLU A 53 7.49 -16.12 23.55
C GLU A 53 7.31 -14.65 23.14
N ARG A 54 7.24 -13.75 24.12
CA ARG A 54 7.05 -12.30 23.90
C ARG A 54 8.25 -11.51 24.37
N PHE A 55 8.36 -10.29 23.87
CA PHE A 55 9.38 -9.34 24.33
C PHE A 55 9.21 -8.99 25.81
N GLY A 56 7.96 -8.83 26.26
CA GLY A 56 7.63 -8.55 27.65
C GLY A 56 6.92 -7.21 27.84
N PHE A 57 5.89 -7.24 28.67
CA PHE A 57 5.12 -6.09 29.10
C PHE A 57 5.01 -6.06 30.63
N ARG A 58 4.75 -4.87 31.17
CA ARG A 58 4.57 -4.67 32.61
C ARG A 58 3.16 -5.08 33.02
N LEU A 59 3.07 -5.94 34.02
CA LEU A 59 1.82 -6.35 34.65
C LEU A 59 1.38 -5.33 35.72
N PRO A 60 0.09 -5.32 36.12
CA PRO A 60 -0.42 -4.41 37.16
C PRO A 60 0.27 -4.57 38.52
N ASP A 61 0.76 -5.77 38.83
CA ASP A 61 1.53 -6.09 40.04
C ASP A 61 2.97 -5.53 40.00
N GLY A 62 3.38 -4.91 38.89
CA GLY A 62 4.74 -4.38 38.68
C GLY A 62 5.76 -5.42 38.21
N ASN A 63 5.36 -6.68 38.03
CA ASN A 63 6.19 -7.70 37.41
C ASN A 63 6.23 -7.55 35.89
N TRP A 64 7.21 -8.22 35.28
CA TRP A 64 7.43 -8.21 33.84
C TRP A 64 7.32 -9.62 33.27
N THR A 65 6.66 -9.72 32.13
CA THR A 65 6.56 -10.93 31.32
C THR A 65 7.66 -10.97 30.25
N GLY A 66 7.70 -12.03 29.42
CA GLY A 66 8.64 -12.14 28.30
C GLY A 66 10.12 -12.07 28.67
N ILE A 67 10.93 -11.68 27.67
CA ILE A 67 12.38 -11.48 27.82
C ILE A 67 12.70 -10.51 28.96
N ILE A 68 11.98 -9.38 29.04
CA ILE A 68 12.25 -8.37 30.09
C ILE A 68 12.09 -8.99 31.48
N GLY A 69 11.07 -9.83 31.68
CA GLY A 69 10.86 -10.58 32.92
C GLY A 69 12.00 -11.54 33.24
N MET A 70 12.45 -12.32 32.26
CA MET A 70 13.55 -13.27 32.45
C MET A 70 14.86 -12.58 32.86
N ILE A 71 15.21 -11.47 32.18
CA ILE A 71 16.40 -10.69 32.51
C ILE A 71 16.28 -10.05 33.90
N LYS A 72 15.10 -9.53 34.25
CA LYS A 72 14.85 -8.93 35.57
C LYS A 72 14.97 -9.96 36.71
N ARG A 73 14.62 -11.23 36.47
CA ARG A 73 14.71 -12.34 37.45
C ARG A 73 16.05 -13.07 37.42
N ASP A 74 17.04 -12.55 36.68
CA ASP A 74 18.36 -13.19 36.49
C ASP A 74 18.26 -14.64 35.94
N GLU A 75 17.19 -14.94 35.18
CA GLU A 75 17.05 -16.19 34.43
C GLU A 75 17.85 -16.16 33.12
N ALA A 76 18.16 -14.95 32.62
CA ALA A 76 19.01 -14.69 31.46
C ALA A 76 19.96 -13.52 31.73
N ASP A 77 21.18 -13.60 31.20
CA ASP A 77 22.22 -12.60 31.43
C ASP A 77 22.14 -11.45 30.39
N LEU A 78 21.73 -11.76 29.16
CA LEU A 78 21.49 -10.77 28.09
C LEU A 78 20.45 -11.23 27.07
N SER A 79 20.00 -10.33 26.20
CA SER A 79 19.17 -10.66 25.03
C SER A 79 19.54 -9.81 23.81
N VAL A 80 19.72 -10.49 22.68
CA VAL A 80 19.88 -9.91 21.34
C VAL A 80 18.61 -10.23 20.55
N ALA A 81 17.51 -9.51 20.86
CA ALA A 81 16.18 -9.80 20.32
C ALA A 81 15.51 -8.56 19.67
N LEU A 82 16.30 -7.73 18.98
CA LEU A 82 15.86 -6.47 18.36
C LEU A 82 14.95 -5.61 19.28
N LEU A 83 15.27 -5.58 20.58
CA LEU A 83 14.43 -4.95 21.59
C LEU A 83 14.51 -3.43 21.53
N SER A 84 13.35 -2.79 21.41
CA SER A 84 13.21 -1.34 21.50
C SER A 84 13.48 -0.83 22.92
N LEU A 85 14.30 0.24 22.99
CA LEU A 85 14.51 1.05 24.18
C LEU A 85 13.23 1.78 24.53
N SER A 86 12.80 1.64 25.78
CA SER A 86 11.70 2.43 26.35
C SER A 86 12.03 2.79 27.80
N MET A 87 11.50 3.93 28.26
CA MET A 87 11.72 4.37 29.64
C MET A 87 11.26 3.33 30.66
N GLN A 88 10.13 2.67 30.42
CA GLN A 88 9.62 1.63 31.33
C GLN A 88 10.55 0.41 31.41
N ARG A 89 11.13 -0.03 30.28
CA ARG A 89 12.07 -1.16 30.26
C ARG A 89 13.40 -0.80 30.91
N MET A 90 13.91 0.41 30.70
CA MET A 90 15.16 0.89 31.32
C MET A 90 15.07 1.01 32.85
N GLN A 91 13.86 1.18 33.40
CA GLN A 91 13.66 1.10 34.86
C GLN A 91 13.75 -0.33 35.38
N ALA A 92 13.43 -1.33 34.56
CA ALA A 92 13.44 -2.74 34.95
C ALA A 92 14.83 -3.37 34.78
N ILE A 93 15.47 -3.15 33.64
CA ILE A 93 16.72 -3.80 33.23
C ILE A 93 17.69 -2.80 32.61
N ASP A 94 18.94 -3.23 32.44
CA ASP A 94 19.97 -2.43 31.78
C ASP A 94 19.97 -2.66 30.26
N PHE A 95 20.48 -1.68 29.50
CA PHE A 95 20.68 -1.81 28.05
C PHE A 95 22.08 -1.38 27.63
N SER A 96 22.54 -1.93 26.50
CA SER A 96 23.73 -1.45 25.78
C SER A 96 23.49 -0.10 25.09
N ASP A 97 24.53 0.43 24.46
CA ASP A 97 24.37 1.49 23.45
C ASP A 97 23.46 0.96 22.32
N SER A 98 22.65 1.86 21.73
CA SER A 98 21.82 1.54 20.57
C SER A 98 22.70 1.14 19.40
N TYR A 99 22.37 0.01 18.76
CA TYR A 99 23.08 -0.47 17.58
C TYR A 99 22.26 -0.35 16.29
N TRP A 100 20.98 0.02 16.39
CA TRP A 100 20.09 0.15 15.24
C TRP A 100 18.90 1.07 15.53
N MET A 101 18.35 1.69 14.50
CA MET A 101 17.13 2.50 14.58
C MET A 101 16.06 1.86 13.70
N GLN A 102 14.86 1.70 14.26
CA GLN A 102 13.72 1.14 13.54
C GLN A 102 12.61 2.17 13.43
N ASP A 103 12.17 2.38 12.19
CA ASP A 103 10.98 3.14 11.87
C ASP A 103 9.70 2.33 12.13
N THR A 104 8.71 3.00 12.70
CA THR A 104 7.37 2.50 12.94
C THR A 104 6.48 2.97 11.82
N THR A 105 6.01 1.99 11.06
CA THR A 105 5.14 2.20 9.92
C THR A 105 3.95 1.24 10.04
N PHE A 106 3.11 1.22 9.01
CA PHE A 106 2.08 0.23 8.87
C PHE A 106 2.16 -0.47 7.51
N MET A 107 1.62 -1.69 7.48
CA MET A 107 1.50 -2.53 6.29
C MET A 107 0.04 -2.87 6.06
N THR A 108 -0.44 -2.74 4.83
CA THR A 108 -1.79 -3.10 4.38
C THR A 108 -1.71 -4.05 3.19
N GLU A 109 -2.83 -4.67 2.83
CA GLU A 109 -2.97 -5.29 1.52
C GLU A 109 -3.01 -4.21 0.43
N LEU A 110 -2.39 -4.47 -0.72
CA LEU A 110 -2.49 -3.59 -1.88
C LEU A 110 -3.96 -3.40 -2.26
N PRO A 111 -4.38 -2.16 -2.57
CA PRO A 111 -5.71 -1.93 -3.11
C PRO A 111 -5.97 -2.77 -4.36
N PRO A 112 -7.22 -3.21 -4.56
CA PRO A 112 -7.60 -3.92 -5.77
C PRO A 112 -7.37 -3.03 -7.00
N LEU A 113 -7.16 -3.70 -8.14
CA LEU A 113 -7.10 -3.02 -9.43
C LEU A 113 -8.44 -2.33 -9.72
N LEU A 114 -8.40 -1.21 -10.42
CA LEU A 114 -9.61 -0.57 -10.92
C LEU A 114 -10.35 -1.53 -11.87
N PRO A 115 -11.70 -1.54 -11.86
CA PRO A 115 -12.47 -2.35 -12.79
C PRO A 115 -12.13 -2.03 -14.24
N LYS A 116 -11.71 -3.04 -14.99
CA LYS A 116 -11.38 -2.87 -16.41
C LYS A 116 -12.59 -2.46 -17.25
N THR A 117 -13.82 -2.78 -16.81
CA THR A 117 -15.06 -2.46 -17.53
C THR A 117 -15.21 -0.99 -17.92
N TYR A 118 -14.72 -0.06 -17.10
CA TYR A 118 -14.89 1.39 -17.33
C TYR A 118 -13.57 2.08 -17.69
N PHE A 119 -12.57 1.33 -18.16
CA PHE A 119 -11.22 1.87 -18.40
C PHE A 119 -11.19 3.08 -19.35
N TYR A 120 -12.12 3.15 -20.30
CA TYR A 120 -12.28 4.26 -21.23
C TYR A 120 -12.65 5.59 -20.56
N SER A 121 -13.17 5.57 -19.34
CA SER A 121 -13.54 6.78 -18.60
C SER A 121 -12.39 7.36 -17.77
N TYR A 122 -11.39 6.54 -17.43
CA TYR A 122 -10.29 6.90 -16.52
C TYR A 122 -9.31 7.97 -17.03
N PRO A 123 -9.06 8.14 -18.35
CA PRO A 123 -8.06 9.11 -18.82
C PRO A 123 -8.32 10.55 -18.43
N PHE A 124 -9.59 10.93 -18.26
CA PHE A 124 -9.99 12.30 -17.95
C PHE A 124 -10.95 12.32 -16.76
N THR A 125 -10.78 13.32 -15.89
CA THR A 125 -11.71 13.56 -14.78
C THR A 125 -13.05 14.08 -15.32
N LEU A 126 -14.13 13.93 -14.53
CA LEU A 126 -15.45 14.43 -14.92
C LEU A 126 -15.44 15.92 -15.31
N GLY A 127 -14.65 16.74 -14.61
CA GLY A 127 -14.50 18.16 -14.95
C GLY A 127 -13.92 18.39 -16.35
N VAL A 128 -12.95 17.58 -16.78
CA VAL A 128 -12.37 17.65 -18.13
C VAL A 128 -13.37 17.20 -19.18
N TRP A 129 -14.13 16.13 -18.92
CA TRP A 129 -15.22 15.68 -19.80
C TRP A 129 -16.29 16.77 -20.00
N LEU A 130 -16.73 17.40 -18.92
CA LEU A 130 -17.71 18.49 -18.97
C LEU A 130 -17.16 19.73 -19.68
N ALA A 131 -15.90 20.09 -19.43
CA ALA A 131 -15.25 21.19 -20.14
C ALA A 131 -15.19 20.93 -21.65
N PHE A 132 -14.80 19.72 -22.06
CA PHE A 132 -14.80 19.31 -23.46
C PHE A 132 -16.18 19.44 -24.11
N LEU A 133 -17.24 18.92 -23.47
CA LEU A 133 -18.61 19.05 -23.96
C LEU A 133 -19.06 20.51 -24.06
N SER A 134 -18.70 21.35 -23.07
CA SER A 134 -19.03 22.78 -23.09
C SER A 134 -18.35 23.50 -24.26
N VAL A 135 -17.07 23.25 -24.51
CA VAL A 135 -16.33 23.86 -25.63
C VAL A 135 -16.98 23.46 -26.96
N MET A 136 -17.35 22.19 -27.12
CA MET A 136 -18.04 21.71 -28.32
C MET A 136 -19.39 22.40 -28.55
N ILE A 137 -20.21 22.56 -27.51
CA ILE A 137 -21.53 23.22 -27.61
C ILE A 137 -21.37 24.71 -27.90
N ILE A 138 -20.42 25.37 -27.23
CA ILE A 138 -20.14 26.80 -27.41
C ILE A 138 -19.65 27.08 -28.82
N THR A 139 -18.68 26.31 -29.33
CA THR A 139 -18.19 26.47 -30.71
C THR A 139 -19.30 26.17 -31.72
N ALA A 140 -20.14 25.16 -31.48
CA ALA A 140 -21.31 24.87 -32.31
C ALA A 140 -22.27 26.06 -32.35
N PHE A 141 -22.60 26.65 -31.20
CA PHE A 141 -23.50 27.80 -31.10
C PHE A 141 -23.02 28.99 -31.94
N PHE A 142 -21.73 29.33 -31.91
CA PHE A 142 -21.17 30.42 -32.71
C PHE A 142 -21.23 30.18 -34.23
N LEU A 143 -21.40 28.93 -34.67
CA LEU A 143 -21.48 28.55 -36.09
C LEU A 143 -22.91 28.31 -36.58
N VAL A 144 -23.91 28.26 -35.69
CA VAL A 144 -25.35 28.11 -36.03
C VAL A 144 -25.88 29.20 -36.96
N PRO A 145 -25.48 30.49 -36.89
CA PRO A 145 -26.05 31.52 -37.76
C PRO A 145 -25.74 31.23 -39.25
N GLY A 146 -26.64 30.50 -39.92
CA GLY A 146 -26.55 30.10 -41.33
C GLY A 146 -26.69 28.60 -41.61
N GLU A 147 -26.69 27.71 -40.61
CA GLU A 147 -26.79 26.25 -40.79
C GLU A 147 -27.52 25.57 -39.61
N GLY A 148 -28.00 24.34 -39.78
CA GLY A 148 -28.64 23.59 -38.70
C GLY A 148 -27.65 23.18 -37.59
N PHE A 149 -28.01 23.41 -36.32
CA PHE A 149 -27.19 23.07 -35.13
C PHE A 149 -26.68 21.62 -35.16
N GLY A 150 -27.52 20.67 -35.53
CA GLY A 150 -27.15 19.25 -35.62
C GLY A 150 -26.05 18.96 -36.67
N ALA A 151 -26.06 19.66 -37.81
CA ALA A 151 -25.05 19.48 -38.86
C ALA A 151 -23.68 20.01 -38.41
N VAL A 152 -23.67 21.15 -37.70
CA VAL A 152 -22.46 21.73 -37.10
C VAL A 152 -21.91 20.81 -36.01
N LEU A 153 -22.77 20.32 -35.11
CA LEU A 153 -22.39 19.38 -34.05
C LEU A 153 -21.79 18.08 -34.63
N MET A 154 -22.42 17.50 -35.65
CA MET A 154 -21.90 16.32 -36.35
C MET A 154 -20.52 16.58 -36.98
N THR A 155 -20.30 17.78 -37.49
CA THR A 155 -19.01 18.18 -38.09
C THR A 155 -17.89 18.20 -37.04
N PHE A 156 -18.20 18.66 -35.83
CA PHE A 156 -17.27 18.63 -34.71
C PHE A 156 -17.02 17.22 -34.16
N MET A 157 -18.08 16.41 -34.03
CA MET A 157 -17.96 15.00 -33.66
C MET A 157 -17.10 14.21 -34.65
N ARG A 158 -17.22 14.46 -35.95
CA ARG A 158 -16.34 13.87 -36.98
C ARG A 158 -14.88 14.21 -36.75
N GLY A 159 -14.56 15.47 -36.43
CA GLY A 159 -13.19 15.89 -36.12
C GLY A 159 -12.59 15.15 -34.92
N LEU A 160 -13.38 14.89 -33.88
CA LEU A 160 -12.96 14.12 -32.71
C LEU A 160 -12.74 12.65 -33.01
N CYS A 161 -13.61 12.06 -33.82
CA CYS A 161 -13.44 10.69 -34.31
C CYS A 161 -12.32 10.57 -35.36
N ARG A 162 -11.57 11.66 -35.65
CA ARG A 162 -10.55 11.75 -36.70
C ARG A 162 -11.06 11.35 -38.09
N GLN A 163 -12.34 11.62 -38.33
CA GLN A 163 -13.01 11.40 -39.61
C GLN A 163 -12.99 12.68 -40.45
N SER A 164 -13.28 12.56 -41.74
CA SER A 164 -13.32 13.69 -42.65
C SER A 164 -14.41 14.69 -42.25
N VAL A 165 -14.01 15.96 -42.15
CA VAL A 165 -14.88 17.07 -41.75
C VAL A 165 -15.42 17.76 -43.00
N ASN A 166 -16.73 18.05 -43.01
CA ASN A 166 -17.33 18.77 -44.12
C ASN A 166 -17.02 20.28 -44.00
N VAL A 167 -16.17 20.77 -44.89
CA VAL A 167 -15.72 22.17 -44.91
C VAL A 167 -16.73 23.14 -45.52
N ARG A 168 -17.84 22.66 -46.11
CA ARG A 168 -18.83 23.50 -46.80
C ARG A 168 -19.44 24.59 -45.91
N TYR A 169 -19.50 24.35 -44.60
CA TYR A 169 -20.06 25.26 -43.59
C TYR A 169 -19.13 26.44 -43.24
N PHE A 170 -17.85 26.37 -43.61
CA PHE A 170 -16.82 27.33 -43.20
C PHE A 170 -16.38 28.22 -44.36
N LYS A 171 -17.30 29.08 -44.83
CA LYS A 171 -17.06 29.96 -46.00
C LYS A 171 -16.15 31.15 -45.68
N THR A 172 -16.34 31.80 -44.54
CA THR A 172 -15.58 33.00 -44.13
C THR A 172 -14.25 32.66 -43.46
N VAL A 173 -13.28 33.58 -43.52
CA VAL A 173 -11.94 33.41 -42.91
C VAL A 173 -12.05 33.15 -41.40
N ALA A 174 -12.89 33.92 -40.69
CA ALA A 174 -13.11 33.74 -39.25
C ALA A 174 -13.60 32.32 -38.88
N ARG A 175 -14.55 31.77 -39.66
CA ARG A 175 -15.06 30.41 -39.46
C ARG A 175 -14.00 29.36 -39.76
N LYS A 176 -13.18 29.55 -40.80
CA LYS A 176 -12.06 28.65 -41.13
C LYS A 176 -11.02 28.61 -40.00
N LEU A 177 -10.69 29.75 -39.41
CA LEU A 177 -9.76 29.81 -38.26
C LEU A 177 -10.33 29.07 -37.05
N LEU A 178 -11.63 29.20 -36.78
CA LEU A 178 -12.31 28.45 -35.72
C LEU A 178 -12.26 26.95 -35.98
N LEU A 179 -12.49 26.50 -37.23
CA LEU A 179 -12.35 25.09 -37.59
C LEU A 179 -10.93 24.58 -37.38
N ILE A 180 -9.92 25.33 -37.83
CA ILE A 180 -8.51 24.95 -37.66
C ILE A 180 -8.18 24.82 -36.17
N HIS A 181 -8.59 25.79 -35.36
CA HIS A 181 -8.43 25.73 -33.91
C HIS A 181 -9.10 24.49 -33.31
N TRP A 182 -10.34 24.19 -33.72
CA TRP A 182 -11.04 22.98 -33.29
C TRP A 182 -10.29 21.71 -33.68
N LEU A 183 -9.77 21.61 -34.91
CA LEU A 183 -9.04 20.42 -35.36
C LEU A 183 -7.74 20.21 -34.59
N TYR A 184 -7.00 21.28 -34.28
CA TYR A 184 -5.84 21.22 -33.39
C TYR A 184 -6.22 20.74 -31.99
N PHE A 185 -7.28 21.29 -31.43
CA PHE A 185 -7.80 20.89 -30.13
C PHE A 185 -8.24 19.41 -30.12
N ALA A 186 -9.03 18.97 -31.10
CA ALA A 186 -9.46 17.59 -31.23
C ALA A 186 -8.28 16.62 -31.41
N ASN A 187 -7.27 17.01 -32.18
CA ASN A 187 -6.06 16.20 -32.35
C ASN A 187 -5.30 16.06 -31.02
N PHE A 188 -5.10 17.17 -30.29
CA PHE A 188 -4.44 17.17 -28.99
C PHE A 188 -5.18 16.28 -27.99
N VAL A 189 -6.49 16.47 -27.81
CA VAL A 189 -7.30 15.68 -26.87
C VAL A 189 -7.26 14.19 -27.21
N THR A 190 -7.39 13.84 -28.49
CA THR A 190 -7.34 12.43 -28.92
C THR A 190 -5.96 11.80 -28.71
N LEU A 191 -4.87 12.53 -28.95
CA LEU A 191 -3.52 12.03 -28.67
C LEU A 191 -3.29 11.84 -27.17
N SER A 192 -3.67 12.82 -26.34
CA SER A 192 -3.56 12.73 -24.89
C SER A 192 -4.39 11.57 -24.34
N TYR A 193 -5.62 11.39 -24.83
CA TYR A 193 -6.48 10.26 -24.45
C TYR A 193 -5.82 8.93 -24.80
N CYS A 194 -5.36 8.75 -26.04
CA CYS A 194 -4.69 7.53 -26.47
C CYS A 194 -3.42 7.23 -25.66
N ALA A 195 -2.61 8.25 -25.35
CA ALA A 195 -1.40 8.08 -24.55
C ALA A 195 -1.70 7.59 -23.12
N VAL A 196 -2.72 8.17 -22.48
CA VAL A 196 -3.12 7.79 -21.12
C VAL A 196 -3.76 6.41 -21.08
N VAL A 197 -4.65 6.08 -22.04
CA VAL A 197 -5.20 4.72 -22.17
C VAL A 197 -4.09 3.70 -22.36
N LEU A 198 -3.13 3.97 -23.24
CA LEU A 198 -2.00 3.07 -23.48
C LEU A 198 -1.16 2.85 -22.21
N SER A 199 -0.94 3.91 -21.42
CA SER A 199 -0.28 3.81 -20.11
C SER A 199 -1.05 2.88 -19.16
N PHE A 200 -2.38 3.02 -19.08
CA PHE A 200 -3.22 2.18 -18.21
C PHE A 200 -3.34 0.73 -18.65
N LEU A 201 -3.33 0.48 -19.97
CA LEU A 201 -3.29 -0.87 -20.51
C LEU A 201 -1.92 -1.53 -20.27
N SER A 202 -0.85 -0.74 -20.18
CA SER A 202 0.50 -1.25 -19.88
C SER A 202 0.70 -1.50 -18.39
N VAL A 203 0.17 -0.61 -17.53
CA VAL A 203 0.24 -0.73 -16.07
C VAL A 203 -1.15 -0.49 -15.49
N PRO A 204 -1.83 -1.54 -14.96
CA PRO A 204 -3.19 -1.40 -14.49
C PRO A 204 -3.23 -0.52 -13.24
N LEU A 205 -4.15 0.43 -13.25
CA LEU A 205 -4.39 1.33 -12.13
C LEU A 205 -4.99 0.57 -10.94
N ARG A 206 -4.69 1.07 -9.74
CA ARG A 206 -5.25 0.58 -8.48
C ARG A 206 -6.15 1.64 -7.85
N ASN A 207 -7.09 1.17 -7.05
CA ASN A 207 -7.83 2.06 -6.16
C ASN A 207 -6.87 2.80 -5.22
N LYS A 208 -7.22 4.03 -4.84
CA LYS A 208 -6.45 4.77 -3.85
C LYS A 208 -6.52 4.03 -2.51
N GLY A 209 -5.36 3.57 -2.04
CA GLY A 209 -5.22 2.91 -0.75
C GLY A 209 -5.00 3.89 0.39
N VAL A 210 -4.83 3.32 1.59
CA VAL A 210 -4.31 4.03 2.75
C VAL A 210 -2.79 4.09 2.62
N GLU A 211 -2.26 5.25 2.27
CA GLU A 211 -0.83 5.44 2.04
C GLU A 211 -0.10 6.11 3.21
N THR A 212 -0.79 7.01 3.91
CA THR A 212 -0.24 7.83 4.99
C THR A 212 -0.86 7.49 6.34
N ILE A 213 -0.20 7.87 7.44
CA ILE A 213 -0.75 7.68 8.80
C ILE A 213 -2.04 8.46 9.00
N ASP A 214 -2.16 9.65 8.41
CA ASP A 214 -3.38 10.45 8.50
C ASP A 214 -4.54 9.83 7.69
N ASP A 215 -4.25 9.21 6.54
CA ASP A 215 -5.23 8.40 5.83
C ASP A 215 -5.70 7.23 6.68
N LEU A 216 -4.80 6.56 7.39
CA LEU A 216 -5.13 5.43 8.27
C LEU A 216 -6.02 5.88 9.42
N CYS A 217 -5.66 6.97 10.10
CA CYS A 217 -6.46 7.53 11.18
C CYS A 217 -7.88 7.89 10.70
N ARG A 218 -8.02 8.50 9.52
CA ARG A 218 -9.33 8.81 8.92
C ARG A 218 -10.11 7.54 8.57
N ALA A 219 -9.44 6.53 8.01
CA ALA A 219 -10.07 5.27 7.65
C ALA A 219 -10.57 4.47 8.86
N VAL A 220 -9.79 4.46 9.96
CA VAL A 220 -10.20 3.84 11.22
C VAL A 220 -11.36 4.60 11.87
N LYS A 221 -11.32 5.95 11.90
CA LYS A 221 -12.45 6.77 12.38
C LYS A 221 -13.72 6.54 11.56
N GLY A 222 -13.58 6.31 10.25
CA GLY A 222 -14.68 5.96 9.35
C GLY A 222 -15.16 4.50 9.42
N GLY A 223 -14.50 3.64 10.23
CA GLY A 223 -14.84 2.23 10.37
C GLY A 223 -14.50 1.35 9.17
N SER A 224 -13.77 1.87 8.17
CA SER A 224 -13.39 1.11 6.98
C SER A 224 -12.13 0.26 7.18
N TYR A 225 -11.30 0.61 8.17
CA TYR A 225 -10.09 -0.13 8.50
C TYR A 225 -10.00 -0.51 9.97
N LYS A 226 -9.39 -1.67 10.24
CA LYS A 226 -8.93 -2.12 11.56
C LYS A 226 -7.42 -1.95 11.65
N ALA A 227 -6.92 -1.46 12.78
CA ALA A 227 -5.48 -1.29 13.01
C ALA A 227 -4.98 -2.31 14.04
N LEU A 228 -4.17 -3.27 13.61
CA LEU A 228 -3.68 -4.36 14.45
C LEU A 228 -2.24 -4.11 14.93
N VAL A 229 -1.99 -4.33 16.22
CA VAL A 229 -0.65 -4.23 16.84
C VAL A 229 -0.26 -5.57 17.47
N SER A 230 1.02 -5.92 17.42
CA SER A 230 1.52 -7.14 18.07
C SER A 230 1.31 -7.08 19.58
N LYS A 231 0.75 -8.14 20.16
CA LYS A 231 0.59 -8.27 21.62
C LYS A 231 1.94 -8.20 22.34
N GLY A 232 1.99 -7.44 23.44
CA GLY A 232 3.22 -7.23 24.23
C GLY A 232 4.25 -6.29 23.58
N SER A 233 3.90 -5.61 22.48
CA SER A 233 4.76 -4.60 21.84
C SER A 233 4.77 -3.29 22.63
N SER A 234 5.93 -2.61 22.64
CA SER A 234 6.05 -1.25 23.18
C SER A 234 5.40 -0.19 22.30
N ILE A 235 5.08 -0.53 21.04
CA ILE A 235 4.53 0.40 20.05
C ILE A 235 3.17 0.93 20.51
N LEU A 236 2.31 0.06 21.07
CA LEU A 236 0.97 0.47 21.51
C LEU A 236 1.02 1.57 22.57
N GLN A 237 1.91 1.44 23.56
CA GLN A 237 2.09 2.46 24.60
C GLN A 237 2.60 3.79 24.02
N HIS A 238 3.43 3.73 22.97
CA HIS A 238 3.92 4.94 22.31
C HIS A 238 2.83 5.65 21.51
N ILE A 239 1.98 4.90 20.80
CA ILE A 239 0.84 5.45 20.05
C ILE A 239 -0.12 6.17 21.00
N VAL A 240 -0.45 5.54 22.14
CA VAL A 240 -1.36 6.11 23.16
C VAL A 240 -0.79 7.35 23.84
N ASN A 241 0.54 7.41 24.01
CA ASN A 241 1.23 8.56 24.60
C ASN A 241 1.72 9.58 23.56
N SER A 242 1.33 9.43 22.30
CA SER A 242 1.77 10.31 21.22
C SER A 242 1.23 11.74 21.42
N SER A 243 2.04 12.74 21.07
CA SER A 243 1.63 14.15 21.06
C SER A 243 0.63 14.46 19.94
N ASN A 244 0.57 13.65 18.89
CA ASN A 244 -0.36 13.83 17.78
C ASN A 244 -1.74 13.26 18.15
N GLU A 245 -2.76 14.12 18.19
CA GLU A 245 -4.12 13.77 18.55
C GLU A 245 -4.70 12.64 17.67
N ASN A 246 -4.45 12.66 16.36
CA ASN A 246 -4.94 11.61 15.45
C ASN A 246 -4.35 10.24 15.79
N VAL A 247 -3.06 10.19 16.08
CA VAL A 247 -2.36 8.94 16.44
C VAL A 247 -2.78 8.47 17.83
N LYS A 248 -3.02 9.40 18.75
CA LYS A 248 -3.54 9.10 20.08
C LYS A 248 -4.95 8.51 20.04
N ASP A 249 -5.83 9.07 19.21
CA ASP A 249 -7.17 8.54 18.93
C ASP A 249 -7.10 7.14 18.31
N LEU A 250 -6.15 6.92 17.39
CA LEU A 250 -5.89 5.60 16.85
C LEU A 250 -5.48 4.61 17.95
N GLY A 251 -4.60 5.03 18.87
CA GLY A 251 -4.18 4.22 20.01
C GLY A 251 -5.33 3.85 20.96
N SER A 252 -6.22 4.79 21.25
CA SER A 252 -7.40 4.54 22.09
C SER A 252 -8.40 3.61 21.39
N ALA A 253 -8.59 3.75 20.07
CA ALA A 253 -9.41 2.84 19.28
C ALA A 253 -8.86 1.39 19.28
N ILE A 254 -7.53 1.23 19.17
CA ILE A 254 -6.87 -0.08 19.24
C ILE A 254 -7.09 -0.73 20.61
N LEU A 255 -6.96 0.06 21.70
CA LEU A 255 -7.17 -0.43 23.06
C LEU A 255 -8.62 -0.84 23.33
N ASN A 256 -9.58 0.01 22.95
CA ASN A 256 -11.00 -0.22 23.22
C ASN A 256 -11.56 -1.42 22.45
N ASN A 257 -11.07 -1.65 21.23
CA ASN A 257 -11.54 -2.74 20.37
C ASN A 257 -10.71 -4.02 20.49
N HIS A 258 -9.69 -4.05 21.37
CA HIS A 258 -8.77 -5.18 21.52
C HIS A 258 -8.17 -5.65 20.19
N TRP A 259 -7.64 -4.70 19.41
CA TRP A 259 -7.01 -4.97 18.12
C TRP A 259 -5.53 -5.38 18.28
N ASP A 260 -5.31 -6.40 19.11
CA ASP A 260 -4.02 -7.07 19.26
C ASP A 260 -4.01 -8.43 18.55
N TYR A 261 -2.88 -8.77 17.93
CA TYR A 261 -2.68 -10.10 17.33
C TYR A 261 -1.52 -10.83 18.01
N ASP A 262 -1.62 -12.16 18.09
CA ASP A 262 -0.52 -13.00 18.55
C ASP A 262 0.46 -13.25 17.40
N THR A 263 1.74 -12.96 17.63
CA THR A 263 2.78 -13.22 16.63
C THR A 263 2.97 -14.73 16.38
N ARG A 264 2.55 -15.59 17.32
CA ARG A 264 2.63 -17.05 17.22
C ARG A 264 1.71 -17.65 16.15
N GLU A 265 0.53 -17.06 15.98
CA GLU A 265 -0.48 -17.59 15.05
C GLU A 265 -0.16 -17.23 13.59
N GLY A 266 0.83 -16.38 13.37
CA GLY A 266 1.18 -15.86 12.06
C GLY A 266 0.28 -14.70 11.65
N ILE A 267 0.89 -13.67 11.07
CA ILE A 267 0.18 -12.47 10.59
C ILE A 267 -0.80 -12.82 9.45
N ASP A 268 -0.55 -13.90 8.73
CA ASP A 268 -1.33 -14.34 7.57
C ASP A 268 -2.80 -14.60 7.88
N ASN A 269 -3.10 -15.11 9.08
CA ASN A 269 -4.48 -15.39 9.49
C ASN A 269 -5.31 -14.11 9.68
N TYR A 270 -4.64 -12.97 9.80
CA TYR A 270 -5.25 -11.66 10.02
C TYR A 270 -5.19 -10.79 8.75
N PHE A 271 -4.53 -11.26 7.69
CA PHE A 271 -4.22 -10.46 6.50
C PHE A 271 -5.44 -10.42 5.56
N GLU A 272 -6.35 -9.48 5.86
CA GLU A 272 -7.56 -9.22 5.09
C GLU A 272 -7.60 -7.77 4.57
N TYR A 273 -8.34 -7.55 3.48
CA TYR A 273 -8.61 -6.20 2.99
C TYR A 273 -9.36 -5.38 4.05
N GLY A 274 -8.90 -4.16 4.31
CA GLY A 274 -9.39 -3.34 5.42
C GLY A 274 -8.66 -3.56 6.75
N THR A 275 -7.55 -4.32 6.76
CA THR A 275 -6.70 -4.47 7.94
C THR A 275 -5.35 -3.81 7.73
N ALA A 276 -4.90 -3.02 8.71
CA ALA A 276 -3.60 -2.38 8.74
C ALA A 276 -2.77 -2.91 9.92
N PHE A 277 -1.59 -3.44 9.63
CA PHE A 277 -0.66 -3.94 10.63
C PHE A 277 0.34 -2.86 10.99
N ILE A 278 0.42 -2.50 12.26
CA ILE A 278 1.39 -1.52 12.75
C ILE A 278 2.60 -2.24 13.34
N GLY A 279 3.79 -1.80 12.97
CA GLY A 279 5.03 -2.49 13.34
C GLY A 279 6.28 -1.82 12.80
N SER A 280 7.42 -2.50 12.95
CA SER A 280 8.68 -2.00 12.42
C SER A 280 8.77 -2.23 10.91
N GLU A 281 9.29 -1.25 10.19
CA GLU A 281 9.51 -1.37 8.75
C GLU A 281 10.43 -2.56 8.42
N MET A 282 11.45 -2.77 9.25
CA MET A 282 12.38 -3.90 9.13
C MET A 282 11.66 -5.26 9.16
N LYS A 283 10.65 -5.41 10.03
CA LYS A 283 9.82 -6.63 10.09
C LYS A 283 8.97 -6.79 8.82
N PHE A 284 8.38 -5.71 8.32
CA PHE A 284 7.53 -5.78 7.13
C PHE A 284 8.30 -5.99 5.84
N ARG A 285 9.51 -5.43 5.71
CA ARG A 285 10.38 -5.68 4.55
C ARG A 285 10.76 -7.15 4.43
N GLY A 286 11.19 -7.76 5.55
CA GLY A 286 11.51 -9.18 5.60
C GLY A 286 10.30 -10.10 5.38
N ALA A 287 9.08 -9.65 5.69
CA ALA A 287 7.89 -10.48 5.59
C ALA A 287 7.46 -10.83 4.16
N SER A 288 7.03 -12.06 3.95
CA SER A 288 6.67 -12.58 2.62
C SER A 288 5.16 -12.69 2.44
N PHE A 289 4.50 -11.56 2.28
CA PHE A 289 3.09 -11.51 1.94
C PHE A 289 2.90 -11.21 0.45
N PRO A 290 1.99 -11.93 -0.25
CA PRO A 290 1.59 -11.55 -1.59
C PRO A 290 0.88 -10.19 -1.51
N ARG A 291 1.21 -9.27 -2.43
CA ARG A 291 0.52 -7.98 -2.58
C ARG A 291 0.46 -7.13 -1.30
N LYS A 292 1.58 -6.95 -0.58
CA LYS A 292 1.69 -6.04 0.57
C LYS A 292 2.06 -4.61 0.15
N PHE A 293 1.45 -3.63 0.80
CA PHE A 293 1.83 -2.22 0.71
C PHE A 293 2.38 -1.80 2.07
N ILE A 294 3.56 -1.19 2.09
CA ILE A 294 4.17 -0.62 3.29
C ILE A 294 4.10 0.90 3.14
N SER A 295 3.55 1.57 4.15
CA SER A 295 3.49 3.03 4.17
C SER A 295 4.89 3.63 4.06
N LYS A 296 5.01 4.67 3.22
CA LYS A 296 6.23 5.47 3.09
C LYS A 296 6.46 6.38 4.30
N ASP A 297 5.40 6.67 5.03
CA ASP A 297 5.45 7.50 6.23
C ASP A 297 5.82 6.64 7.45
N SER A 298 6.79 7.12 8.21
CA SER A 298 7.12 6.64 9.56
C SER A 298 6.54 7.62 10.57
N PHE A 299 5.87 7.11 11.60
CA PHE A 299 5.26 7.92 12.65
C PHE A 299 5.89 7.67 14.03
N GLY A 300 7.06 7.03 14.07
CA GLY A 300 7.83 6.88 15.28
C GLY A 300 9.14 6.14 15.03
N VAL A 301 10.22 6.56 15.70
CA VAL A 301 11.54 5.92 15.59
C VAL A 301 11.89 5.30 16.94
N PHE A 302 12.25 4.02 16.93
CA PHE A 302 12.70 3.30 18.12
C PHE A 302 14.15 2.89 17.98
N ASN A 303 14.93 3.18 19.02
CA ASN A 303 16.29 2.70 19.14
C ASN A 303 16.29 1.25 19.63
N VAL A 304 17.12 0.41 19.02
CA VAL A 304 17.27 -1.00 19.34
C VAL A 304 18.61 -1.23 20.03
N ALA A 305 18.56 -1.93 21.16
CA ALA A 305 19.74 -2.20 21.98
C ALA A 305 19.74 -3.64 22.53
N VAL A 306 20.92 -4.10 22.98
CA VAL A 306 21.05 -5.38 23.68
C VAL A 306 20.55 -5.18 25.10
N ALA A 307 19.59 -6.00 25.51
CA ALA A 307 19.08 -6.00 26.86
C ALA A 307 20.04 -6.77 27.77
N LEU A 308 20.32 -6.25 28.95
CA LEU A 308 21.32 -6.76 29.89
C LEU A 308 20.72 -6.86 31.29
N ASN A 309 21.12 -7.88 32.04
CA ASN A 309 20.85 -7.84 33.48
C ASN A 309 21.71 -6.76 34.16
N ARG A 310 21.30 -6.31 35.35
CA ARG A 310 21.97 -5.23 36.07
C ARG A 310 23.39 -5.59 36.52
N HIS A 311 23.68 -6.89 36.62
CA HIS A 311 24.96 -7.43 37.08
C HIS A 311 25.94 -7.75 35.93
N PHE A 312 25.62 -7.35 34.68
CA PHE A 312 26.44 -7.68 33.52
C PHE A 312 27.84 -7.03 33.57
N CYS A 313 28.86 -7.84 33.85
CA CYS A 313 30.22 -7.38 34.14
C CYS A 313 30.94 -6.70 32.97
N CYS A 314 30.52 -6.92 31.72
CA CYS A 314 31.27 -6.50 30.53
C CYS A 314 30.57 -5.44 29.66
N LYS A 315 29.61 -4.67 30.21
CA LYS A 315 28.83 -3.66 29.46
C LYS A 315 29.70 -2.68 28.65
N LYS A 316 30.78 -2.15 29.25
CA LYS A 316 31.69 -1.21 28.56
C LYS A 316 32.35 -1.85 27.32
N ARG A 317 32.81 -3.10 27.44
CA ARG A 317 33.46 -3.83 26.34
C ARG A 317 32.46 -4.15 25.23
N LEU A 318 31.24 -4.55 25.60
CA LEU A 318 30.13 -4.77 24.66
C LEU A 318 29.81 -3.49 23.87
N ASN A 319 29.68 -2.35 24.55
CA ASN A 319 29.38 -1.07 23.90
C ASN A 319 30.48 -0.61 22.91
N VAL A 320 31.76 -0.85 23.23
CA VAL A 320 32.86 -0.58 22.28
C VAL A 320 32.75 -1.50 21.06
N LEU A 321 32.43 -2.78 21.26
CA LEU A 321 32.25 -3.74 20.16
C LEU A 321 31.06 -3.38 19.28
N LEU A 322 29.88 -3.09 19.84
CA LEU A 322 28.69 -2.70 19.08
C LEU A 322 28.95 -1.47 18.21
N ARG A 323 29.63 -0.44 18.75
CA ARG A 323 30.01 0.74 17.97
C ARG A 323 30.94 0.40 16.81
N ARG A 324 31.87 -0.54 16.97
CA ARG A 324 32.72 -1.03 15.88
C ARG A 324 31.93 -1.80 14.82
N ILE A 325 30.99 -2.65 15.24
CA ILE A 325 30.11 -3.41 14.33
C ILE A 325 29.28 -2.46 13.46
N VAL A 326 28.66 -1.46 14.09
CA VAL A 326 27.85 -0.45 13.40
C VAL A 326 28.73 0.45 12.53
N GLY A 327 29.85 0.95 13.07
CA GLY A 327 30.78 1.83 12.33
C GLY A 327 31.44 1.14 11.13
N ALA A 328 31.63 -0.17 11.16
CA ALA A 328 32.11 -0.96 10.04
C ALA A 328 31.01 -1.38 9.04
N GLY A 329 29.74 -1.05 9.31
CA GLY A 329 28.61 -1.45 8.47
C GLY A 329 28.28 -2.95 8.50
N LEU A 330 28.84 -3.71 9.45
CA LEU A 330 28.65 -5.16 9.50
C LEU A 330 27.20 -5.54 9.77
N PHE A 331 26.50 -4.82 10.64
CA PHE A 331 25.10 -5.09 10.93
C PHE A 331 24.19 -4.77 9.74
N GLN A 332 24.44 -3.64 9.06
CA GLN A 332 23.76 -3.27 7.81
C GLN A 332 23.91 -4.38 6.76
N LYS A 333 25.14 -4.85 6.57
CA LYS A 333 25.45 -5.93 5.63
C LYS A 333 24.69 -7.23 5.98
N ILE A 334 24.63 -7.62 7.26
CA ILE A 334 23.89 -8.81 7.69
C ILE A 334 22.40 -8.68 7.30
N ILE A 335 21.81 -7.51 7.56
CA ILE A 335 20.41 -7.24 7.23
C ILE A 335 20.18 -7.33 5.71
N GLU A 336 20.99 -6.64 4.92
CA GLU A 336 20.87 -6.60 3.46
C GLU A 336 21.05 -7.99 2.83
N GLU A 337 22.00 -8.78 3.31
CA GLU A 337 22.20 -10.16 2.86
C GLU A 337 20.98 -11.05 3.14
N GLU A 338 20.40 -10.96 4.35
CA GLU A 338 19.24 -11.78 4.70
C GLU A 338 17.98 -11.34 3.94
N TRP A 339 17.78 -10.04 3.74
CA TRP A 339 16.70 -9.55 2.88
C TRP A 339 16.90 -9.94 1.42
N PHE A 340 18.13 -9.88 0.90
CA PHE A 340 18.44 -10.33 -0.45
C PHE A 340 18.14 -11.82 -0.64
N LYS A 341 18.60 -12.68 0.28
CA LYS A 341 18.28 -14.12 0.27
C LYS A 341 16.78 -14.40 0.34
N THR A 342 16.08 -13.69 1.23
CA THR A 342 14.62 -13.83 1.38
C THR A 342 13.90 -13.37 0.12
N GLY A 343 14.37 -12.29 -0.51
CA GLY A 343 13.86 -11.77 -1.79
C GLY A 343 14.10 -12.73 -2.97
N LEU A 344 15.25 -13.41 -3.03
CA LEU A 344 15.49 -14.46 -4.04
C LEU A 344 14.51 -15.62 -3.89
N GLY A 345 14.20 -16.03 -2.65
CA GLY A 345 13.15 -17.02 -2.38
C GLY A 345 11.75 -16.56 -2.78
N GLN A 346 11.47 -15.26 -2.69
CA GLN A 346 10.19 -14.66 -3.10
C GLN A 346 10.01 -14.60 -4.62
N GLN A 347 11.07 -14.40 -5.41
CA GLN A 347 10.93 -14.35 -6.87
C GLN A 347 10.44 -15.68 -7.48
N ASN A 348 10.79 -16.81 -6.86
CA ASN A 348 10.30 -18.13 -7.26
C ASN A 348 8.82 -18.38 -6.89
N PHE A 349 8.23 -17.53 -6.04
CA PHE A 349 6.82 -17.61 -5.63
C PHE A 349 5.97 -16.52 -6.30
N GLN A 350 6.56 -15.35 -6.57
CA GLN A 350 5.95 -14.27 -7.35
C GLN A 350 5.80 -14.61 -8.83
N SER A 351 6.53 -15.60 -9.34
CA SER A 351 6.36 -16.09 -10.72
C SER A 351 4.96 -16.63 -11.02
N ASP A 352 4.18 -17.01 -10.00
CA ASP A 352 2.80 -17.50 -10.16
C ASP A 352 1.72 -16.42 -9.91
N SER A 353 2.06 -15.25 -9.35
CA SER A 353 1.05 -14.25 -8.94
C SER A 353 1.34 -12.80 -9.32
N ILE A 354 2.45 -12.52 -10.00
CA ILE A 354 2.74 -11.19 -10.52
C ILE A 354 2.71 -11.24 -12.04
N ASP A 355 1.52 -10.95 -12.56
CA ASP A 355 1.25 -10.48 -13.93
C ASP A 355 2.01 -9.15 -14.20
N HIS A 356 3.34 -9.22 -14.22
CA HIS A 356 4.21 -8.24 -14.88
C HIS A 356 4.70 -8.73 -16.24
N ARG A 357 4.19 -9.88 -16.71
CA ARG A 357 4.18 -10.11 -18.15
C ARG A 357 3.24 -9.10 -18.75
N SER A 358 3.71 -8.42 -19.79
CA SER A 358 2.88 -7.74 -20.78
C SER A 358 1.75 -8.67 -21.19
N ALA A 359 0.66 -8.63 -20.43
CA ALA A 359 -0.48 -9.49 -20.65
C ALA A 359 -1.07 -9.07 -21.99
N SER A 360 -1.16 -10.01 -22.92
CA SER A 360 -1.90 -9.77 -24.15
C SER A 360 -3.32 -9.34 -23.78
N LEU A 361 -3.77 -8.24 -24.35
CA LEU A 361 -5.09 -7.70 -24.07
C LEU A 361 -6.17 -8.76 -24.33
N SER A 362 -6.94 -9.13 -23.30
CA SER A 362 -8.03 -10.11 -23.43
C SER A 362 -9.31 -9.42 -23.92
N ILE A 363 -10.26 -10.20 -24.45
CA ILE A 363 -11.60 -9.71 -24.77
C ILE A 363 -12.33 -9.22 -23.52
N ASP A 364 -12.03 -9.81 -22.36
CA ASP A 364 -12.60 -9.41 -21.07
C ASP A 364 -12.19 -7.98 -20.68
N ASP A 365 -10.99 -7.57 -21.10
CA ASP A 365 -10.46 -6.22 -20.82
C ASP A 365 -11.17 -5.15 -21.67
N LEU A 366 -11.69 -5.54 -22.84
CA LEU A 366 -12.35 -4.65 -23.80
C LEU A 366 -13.89 -4.73 -23.77
N TYR A 367 -14.47 -5.64 -22.99
CA TYR A 367 -15.92 -5.88 -22.96
C TYR A 367 -16.73 -4.60 -22.75
N GLY A 368 -16.28 -3.70 -21.88
CA GLY A 368 -16.97 -2.44 -21.62
C GLY A 368 -17.15 -1.56 -22.86
N VAL A 369 -16.15 -1.50 -23.76
CA VAL A 369 -16.23 -0.74 -25.01
C VAL A 369 -17.24 -1.38 -25.97
N PHE A 370 -17.25 -2.70 -26.07
CA PHE A 370 -18.23 -3.42 -26.89
C PHE A 370 -19.65 -3.27 -26.34
N ALA A 371 -19.83 -3.25 -25.01
CA ALA A 371 -21.13 -3.01 -24.39
C ALA A 371 -21.68 -1.61 -24.74
N VAL A 372 -20.83 -0.58 -24.70
CA VAL A 372 -21.21 0.79 -25.14
C VAL A 372 -21.60 0.83 -26.61
N LEU A 373 -20.88 0.09 -27.47
CA LEU A 373 -21.21 0.00 -28.90
C LEU A 373 -22.59 -0.62 -29.13
N VAL A 374 -22.87 -1.77 -28.50
CA VAL A 374 -24.18 -2.44 -28.60
C VAL A 374 -25.30 -1.55 -28.06
N ALA A 375 -25.09 -0.90 -26.91
CA ALA A 375 -26.04 0.06 -26.36
C ALA A 375 -26.32 1.22 -27.33
N GLY A 376 -25.30 1.71 -28.02
CA GLY A 376 -25.42 2.73 -29.07
C GLY A 376 -26.27 2.27 -30.26
N TYR A 377 -26.07 1.03 -30.73
CA TYR A 377 -26.90 0.46 -31.81
C TYR A 377 -28.36 0.28 -31.40
N ILE A 378 -28.60 -0.19 -30.18
CA ILE A 378 -29.96 -0.33 -29.64
C ILE A 378 -30.63 1.05 -29.57
N ALA A 379 -29.95 2.05 -29.00
CA ALA A 379 -30.48 3.41 -28.90
C ALA A 379 -30.77 4.01 -30.28
N SER A 380 -29.88 3.84 -31.26
CA SER A 380 -30.11 4.28 -32.63
C SER A 380 -31.30 3.59 -33.28
N GLY A 381 -31.47 2.28 -33.04
CA GLY A 381 -32.62 1.52 -33.53
C GLY A 381 -33.94 2.00 -32.92
N VAL A 382 -33.95 2.29 -31.62
CA VAL A 382 -35.11 2.86 -30.93
C VAL A 382 -35.47 4.24 -31.49
N VAL A 383 -34.49 5.13 -31.67
CA VAL A 383 -34.72 6.46 -32.26
C VAL A 383 -35.30 6.34 -33.68
N PHE A 384 -34.76 5.44 -34.50
CA PHE A 384 -35.27 5.19 -35.85
C PHE A 384 -36.72 4.68 -35.84
N LEU A 385 -37.06 3.74 -34.95
CA LEU A 385 -38.45 3.26 -34.80
C LEU A 385 -39.39 4.38 -34.33
N LEU A 386 -38.96 5.21 -33.38
CA LEU A 386 -39.74 6.36 -32.92
C LEU A 386 -39.97 7.37 -34.05
N GLU A 387 -38.96 7.63 -34.88
CA GLU A 387 -39.09 8.50 -36.05
C GLU A 387 -40.08 7.95 -37.07
N LEU A 388 -40.05 6.63 -37.35
CA LEU A 388 -41.01 5.98 -38.25
C LEU A 388 -42.45 6.10 -37.72
N VAL A 389 -42.66 5.83 -36.42
CA VAL A 389 -43.98 5.95 -35.79
C VAL A 389 -44.47 7.40 -35.81
N ALA A 390 -43.60 8.37 -35.48
CA ALA A 390 -43.93 9.79 -35.53
C ALA A 390 -44.32 10.24 -36.94
N ASN A 391 -43.56 9.82 -37.96
CA ASN A 391 -43.85 10.11 -39.36
C ASN A 391 -45.17 9.47 -39.82
N TYR A 392 -45.43 8.22 -39.42
CA TYR A 392 -46.69 7.55 -39.72
C TYR A 392 -47.90 8.28 -39.10
N VAL A 393 -47.83 8.64 -37.82
CA VAL A 393 -48.90 9.39 -37.13
C VAL A 393 -49.11 10.77 -37.74
N CYS A 394 -48.04 11.48 -38.09
CA CYS A 394 -48.13 12.78 -38.77
C CYS A 394 -48.74 12.68 -40.17
N ASN A 395 -48.42 11.63 -40.93
CA ASN A 395 -48.99 11.42 -42.27
C ASN A 395 -50.48 11.02 -42.22
N VAL A 396 -50.88 10.18 -41.26
CA VAL A 396 -52.29 9.85 -41.01
C VAL A 396 -53.09 11.10 -40.60
N LYS A 397 -52.52 11.97 -39.75
CA LYS A 397 -53.17 13.24 -39.40
C LYS A 397 -53.28 14.21 -40.59
N LYS A 398 -52.31 14.24 -41.51
CA LYS A 398 -52.38 15.08 -42.73
C LYS A 398 -53.42 14.61 -43.74
N THR A 399 -53.75 13.31 -43.78
CA THR A 399 -54.76 12.76 -44.70
C THR A 399 -56.21 12.93 -44.23
N CYS A 400 -56.44 13.21 -42.93
CA CYS A 400 -57.79 13.44 -42.39
C CYS A 400 -58.27 14.92 -42.43
N TYR A 401 -57.48 15.85 -42.99
CA TYR A 401 -57.82 17.28 -43.11
C TYR A 401 -57.93 17.76 -44.58
N VAL A 402 -58.30 16.86 -45.50
CA VAL A 402 -58.65 17.21 -46.89
C VAL A 402 -60.14 16.98 -47.11
#